data_AF-A0A1H3BN21-F1
#
_entry.id   AF-A0A1H3BN21-F1
#
_cell.length_a   1.000
_cell.length_b   1.000
_cell.length_c   1.000
_cell.angle_alpha   90.00
_cell.angle_beta   90.00
_cell.angle_gamma   90.00
#
_symmetry.space_group_name_H-M   'P 1'
#
loop_
_entity.id
_entity.type
_entity.pdbx_description
1 polymer ?
#
loop_
_entity_poly.entity_id
_entity_poly.type
_entity_poly.pdbx_seq_one_letter_code
_entity_poly.pdbx_strand_id
1 'polypeptide(L)'
;MKTDKVILGLLGGLAAGAILGILFAPDKGEKTRKKIKNKGIDYADELKYQYGETANSLSKKYDTLREEGKSLLKEGKSKFDSLKEEGKDFLAEEKSKFEKTKNEVRNLDI
;
A
#
# COMPACT_ATOMS: atom_id res chain seq x y z
N MET A 1 -19.97 -5.66 2.47
CA MET A 1 -19.05 -6.83 2.48
C MET A 1 -17.84 -6.74 1.54
N LYS A 2 -17.85 -6.04 0.39
CA LYS A 2 -16.64 -5.86 -0.48
C LYS A 2 -15.94 -4.52 -0.29
N THR A 3 -16.69 -3.43 -0.20
CA THR A 3 -16.14 -2.10 0.13
C THR A 3 -15.47 -2.11 1.51
N ASP A 4 -16.02 -2.82 2.50
CA ASP A 4 -15.37 -2.96 3.81
C ASP A 4 -14.04 -3.69 3.71
N LYS A 5 -13.87 -4.64 2.77
CA LYS A 5 -12.58 -5.33 2.52
C LYS A 5 -11.63 -4.52 1.65
N VAL A 6 -12.13 -3.66 0.75
CA VAL A 6 -11.32 -2.74 -0.04
C VAL A 6 -10.88 -1.55 0.79
N ILE A 7 -11.74 -1.05 1.67
CA ILE A 7 -11.42 -0.05 2.68
C ILE A 7 -10.55 -0.70 3.74
N LEU A 8 -10.82 -1.91 4.23
CA LEU A 8 -9.89 -2.58 5.15
C LEU A 8 -8.60 -3.01 4.46
N GLY A 9 -8.59 -3.23 3.15
CA GLY A 9 -7.41 -3.53 2.36
C GLY A 9 -6.64 -2.27 1.94
N LEU A 10 -7.33 -1.14 1.76
CA LEU A 10 -6.74 0.17 1.55
C LEU A 10 -6.25 0.73 2.87
N LEU A 11 -7.03 0.70 3.94
CA LEU A 11 -6.63 1.07 5.30
C LEU A 11 -5.59 0.09 5.82
N GLY A 12 -5.75 -1.20 5.56
CA GLY A 12 -4.78 -2.23 5.90
C GLY A 12 -3.53 -2.13 5.03
N GLY A 13 -3.64 -1.71 3.77
CA GLY A 13 -2.52 -1.45 2.87
C GLY A 13 -1.85 -0.10 3.13
N LEU A 14 -2.60 0.90 3.61
CA LEU A 14 -2.10 2.18 4.10
C LEU A 14 -1.47 1.99 5.47
N ALA A 15 -2.04 1.16 6.34
CA ALA A 15 -1.49 0.84 7.65
C ALA A 15 -0.27 -0.05 7.51
N ALA A 16 -0.35 -1.13 6.74
CA ALA A 16 0.81 -1.97 6.43
C ALA A 16 1.85 -1.15 5.66
N GLY A 17 1.44 -0.32 4.70
CA GLY A 17 2.33 0.59 3.97
C GLY A 17 2.94 1.68 4.86
N ALA A 18 2.22 2.17 5.86
CA ALA A 18 2.73 3.12 6.85
C ALA A 18 3.65 2.44 7.85
N ILE A 19 3.33 1.23 8.30
CA ILE A 19 4.18 0.42 9.18
C ILE A 19 5.48 0.09 8.44
N LEU A 20 5.37 -0.44 7.22
CA LEU A 20 6.52 -0.69 6.36
C LEU A 20 7.27 0.61 6.07
N GLY A 21 6.57 1.70 5.75
CA GLY A 21 7.18 3.01 5.49
C GLY A 21 7.94 3.58 6.68
N ILE A 22 7.38 3.50 7.90
CA ILE A 22 8.04 3.89 9.15
C ILE A 22 9.23 2.97 9.43
N LEU A 23 9.09 1.67 9.19
CA LEU A 23 10.16 0.69 9.39
C LEU A 23 11.33 0.92 8.41
N PHE A 24 11.03 1.20 7.14
CA PHE A 24 12.03 1.50 6.12
C PHE A 24 12.66 2.90 6.29
N ALA A 25 11.95 3.86 6.91
CA ALA A 25 12.44 5.23 7.12
C ALA A 25 12.14 5.77 8.54
N PRO A 26 12.95 5.39 9.56
CA PRO A 26 12.73 5.82 10.93
C PRO A 26 13.30 7.21 11.24
N ASP A 27 12.48 8.06 11.85
CA ASP A 27 12.91 9.32 12.46
C ASP A 27 13.61 9.06 13.82
N LYS A 28 14.47 10.00 14.25
CA LYS A 28 15.05 9.95 15.61
C LYS A 28 13.94 9.98 16.66
N GLY A 29 13.93 8.98 17.55
CA GLY A 29 12.83 8.77 18.52
C GLY A 29 12.49 9.97 19.42
N GLU A 30 13.46 10.80 19.78
CA GLU A 30 13.22 12.06 20.51
C GLU A 30 12.29 13.01 19.73
N LYS A 31 12.53 13.15 18.43
CA LYS A 31 11.73 13.99 17.54
C LYS A 31 10.34 13.40 17.31
N THR A 32 10.23 12.07 17.15
CA THR A 32 8.93 11.38 16.99
C THR A 32 8.04 11.59 18.20
N ARG A 33 8.57 11.44 19.42
CA ARG A 33 7.78 11.67 20.66
C ARG A 33 7.32 13.12 20.79
N LYS A 34 8.21 14.08 20.51
CA LYS A 34 7.86 15.52 20.51
C LYS A 34 6.78 15.83 19.46
N LYS A 35 6.89 15.24 18.27
CA LYS A 35 5.93 15.40 17.17
C LYS A 35 4.55 14.83 17.53
N ILE A 36 4.47 13.65 18.15
CA ILE A 36 3.20 13.05 18.62
C ILE A 36 2.50 13.97 19.64
N LYS A 37 3.25 14.48 20.62
CA LYS A 37 2.70 15.36 21.66
C LYS A 37 2.12 16.65 21.07
N ASN A 38 2.87 17.31 20.19
CA ASN A 38 2.43 18.58 19.62
C ASN A 38 1.29 18.37 18.62
N LYS A 39 1.43 17.42 17.68
CA LYS A 39 0.39 17.17 16.66
C LYS A 39 -0.91 16.62 17.24
N GLY A 40 -0.87 15.81 18.30
CA GLY A 40 -2.08 15.23 18.88
C GLY A 40 -3.06 16.27 19.43
N ILE A 41 -2.54 17.39 19.95
CA ILE A 41 -3.33 18.50 20.46
C ILE A 41 -3.85 19.33 19.29
N ASP A 42 -2.97 19.73 18.37
CA ASP A 42 -3.31 20.60 17.25
C ASP A 42 -4.34 19.96 16.29
N TYR A 43 -4.23 18.66 15.99
CA TYR A 43 -5.18 17.96 15.10
C TYR A 43 -6.59 17.87 15.68
N ALA A 44 -6.73 17.74 17.00
CA ALA A 44 -8.05 17.60 17.63
C ALA A 44 -8.88 18.89 17.48
N ASP A 45 -8.20 20.04 17.56
CA ASP A 45 -8.84 21.36 17.43
C ASP A 45 -9.06 21.73 15.95
N GLU A 46 -8.12 21.38 15.06
CA GLU A 46 -8.21 21.68 13.61
C GLU A 46 -9.27 20.82 12.90
N LEU A 47 -9.44 19.54 13.28
CA LEU A 47 -10.46 18.66 12.69
C LEU A 47 -11.88 19.12 12.98
N LYS A 48 -12.13 19.73 14.16
CA LYS A 48 -13.45 20.28 14.50
C LYS A 48 -13.83 21.46 13.62
N TYR A 49 -12.87 22.29 13.24
CA TYR A 49 -13.09 23.50 12.46
C TYR A 49 -13.18 23.21 10.95
N GLN A 50 -12.29 22.35 10.41
CA GLN A 50 -12.19 22.14 8.96
C GLN A 50 -13.22 21.19 8.35
N TYR A 51 -13.89 20.36 9.16
CA TYR A 51 -14.91 19.43 8.65
C TYR A 51 -16.13 20.15 8.04
N GLY A 52 -16.45 21.36 8.52
CA GLY A 52 -17.61 22.14 8.07
C GLY A 52 -17.46 22.76 6.67
N GLU A 53 -16.26 23.19 6.29
CA GLU A 53 -16.00 23.90 5.02
C GLU A 53 -15.57 22.95 3.89
N THR A 54 -14.87 21.87 4.23
CA THR A 54 -14.26 20.94 3.27
C THR A 54 -15.31 20.13 2.48
N ALA A 55 -16.47 19.87 3.09
CA ALA A 55 -17.52 19.04 2.49
C ALA A 55 -18.11 19.64 1.19
N ASN A 56 -18.24 20.98 1.10
CA ASN A 56 -18.87 21.62 -0.06
C ASN A 56 -17.93 21.76 -1.26
N SER A 57 -16.62 21.87 -1.04
CA SER A 57 -15.62 21.96 -2.11
C SER A 57 -15.26 20.59 -2.70
N LEU A 58 -15.45 19.51 -1.93
CA LEU A 58 -15.17 18.14 -2.35
C LEU A 58 -16.10 17.67 -3.48
N SER A 59 -17.36 18.13 -3.48
CA SER A 59 -18.37 17.77 -4.49
C SER A 59 -18.02 18.23 -5.90
N LYS A 60 -17.30 19.36 -6.07
CA LYS A 60 -16.92 19.87 -7.41
C LYS A 60 -15.66 19.20 -7.98
N LYS A 61 -14.77 18.67 -7.13
CA LYS A 61 -13.54 17.97 -7.56
C LYS A 61 -13.73 16.46 -7.76
N TYR A 62 -14.84 15.91 -7.25
CA TYR A 62 -15.13 14.48 -7.31
C TYR A 62 -15.30 13.97 -8.75
N ASP A 63 -15.88 14.76 -9.63
CA ASP A 63 -16.15 14.34 -11.01
C ASP A 63 -14.88 14.22 -11.85
N THR A 64 -13.91 15.13 -11.69
CA THR A 64 -12.58 15.05 -12.34
C THR A 64 -11.77 13.87 -11.79
N LEU A 65 -11.79 13.67 -10.46
CA LEU A 65 -11.12 12.53 -9.81
C LEU A 65 -11.68 11.18 -10.28
N ARG A 66 -12.96 11.14 -10.68
CA ARG A 66 -13.66 9.94 -11.14
C ARG A 66 -13.32 9.57 -12.58
N GLU A 67 -12.91 10.52 -13.41
CA GLU A 67 -12.39 10.24 -14.75
C GLU A 67 -10.90 9.86 -14.73
N GLU A 68 -10.05 10.58 -13.99
CA GLU A 68 -8.63 10.23 -13.81
C GLU A 68 -8.46 8.88 -13.08
N GLY A 69 -9.33 8.55 -12.12
CA GLY A 69 -9.33 7.23 -11.49
C GLY A 69 -9.64 6.09 -12.47
N LYS A 70 -10.43 6.33 -13.52
CA LYS A 70 -10.77 5.31 -14.53
C LYS A 70 -9.60 5.00 -15.47
N SER A 71 -8.75 5.98 -15.80
CA SER A 71 -7.54 5.72 -16.58
C SER A 71 -6.48 5.00 -15.74
N LEU A 72 -6.26 5.44 -14.50
CA LEU A 72 -5.33 4.83 -13.55
C LEU A 72 -5.68 3.37 -13.23
N LEU A 73 -6.97 3.02 -13.12
CA LEU A 73 -7.40 1.64 -12.90
C LEU A 73 -7.23 0.75 -14.13
N LYS A 74 -7.30 1.33 -15.34
CA LYS A 74 -7.03 0.59 -16.58
C LYS A 74 -5.53 0.34 -16.77
N GLU A 75 -4.68 1.32 -16.49
CA GLU A 75 -3.21 1.17 -16.48
C GLU A 75 -2.71 0.24 -15.37
N GLY A 76 -3.32 0.31 -14.18
CA GLY A 76 -3.01 -0.62 -13.09
C GLY A 76 -3.38 -2.07 -13.45
N LYS A 77 -4.48 -2.27 -14.21
CA LYS A 77 -4.89 -3.58 -14.72
C LYS A 77 -3.87 -4.15 -15.70
N SER A 78 -3.41 -3.37 -16.67
CA SER A 78 -2.43 -3.87 -17.64
C SER A 78 -1.08 -4.19 -17.00
N LYS A 79 -0.62 -3.34 -16.05
CA LYS A 79 0.63 -3.57 -15.30
C LYS A 79 0.55 -4.75 -14.34
N PHE A 80 -0.62 -4.99 -13.73
CA PHE A 80 -0.80 -6.16 -12.87
C PHE A 80 -0.89 -7.45 -13.68
N ASP A 81 -1.51 -7.41 -14.87
CA ASP A 81 -1.57 -8.55 -15.77
C ASP A 81 -0.18 -8.90 -16.33
N SER A 82 0.67 -7.90 -16.66
CA SER A 82 2.07 -8.16 -17.04
C SER A 82 2.91 -8.68 -15.88
N LEU A 83 2.79 -8.08 -14.68
CA LEU A 83 3.46 -8.56 -13.46
C LEU A 83 3.04 -9.97 -13.06
N LYS A 84 1.80 -10.36 -13.34
CA LYS A 84 1.28 -11.69 -13.03
C LYS A 84 1.80 -12.75 -14.01
N GLU A 85 1.92 -12.41 -15.28
CA GLU A 85 2.52 -13.32 -16.27
C GLU A 85 4.05 -13.39 -16.06
N GLU A 86 4.76 -12.28 -15.88
CA GLU A 86 6.18 -12.26 -15.47
C GLU A 86 6.40 -13.02 -14.16
N GLY A 87 5.51 -12.85 -13.18
CA GLY A 87 5.56 -13.58 -11.92
C GLY A 87 5.30 -15.08 -12.06
N LYS A 88 4.52 -15.54 -13.05
CA LYS A 88 4.36 -16.97 -13.33
C LYS A 88 5.62 -17.55 -13.96
N ASP A 89 6.24 -16.81 -14.88
CA ASP A 89 7.50 -17.23 -15.49
C ASP A 89 8.62 -17.24 -14.44
N PHE A 90 8.66 -16.24 -13.57
CA PHE A 90 9.60 -16.16 -12.44
C PHE A 90 9.36 -17.29 -11.43
N LEU A 91 8.10 -17.57 -11.07
CA LEU A 91 7.77 -18.67 -10.15
C LEU A 91 8.00 -20.05 -10.79
N ALA A 92 7.84 -20.19 -12.10
CA ALA A 92 8.15 -21.43 -12.81
C ALA A 92 9.66 -21.63 -12.94
N GLU A 93 10.40 -20.57 -13.27
CA GLU A 93 11.86 -20.57 -13.33
C GLU A 93 12.46 -20.82 -11.94
N GLU A 94 11.94 -20.15 -10.91
CA GLU A 94 12.32 -20.32 -9.50
C GLU A 94 11.96 -21.72 -9.00
N LYS A 95 10.75 -22.24 -9.25
CA LYS A 95 10.39 -23.63 -8.91
C LYS A 95 11.29 -24.64 -9.61
N SER A 96 11.67 -24.41 -10.87
CA SER A 96 12.55 -25.31 -11.61
C SER A 96 13.99 -25.28 -11.08
N LYS A 97 14.50 -24.09 -10.72
CA LYS A 97 15.80 -23.92 -10.06
C LYS A 97 15.78 -24.53 -8.66
N PHE A 98 14.70 -24.31 -7.90
CA PHE A 98 14.52 -24.86 -6.56
C PHE A 98 14.42 -26.39 -6.58
N GLU A 99 13.73 -26.98 -7.56
CA GLU A 99 13.66 -28.44 -7.73
C GLU A 99 14.99 -29.04 -8.22
N LYS A 100 15.73 -28.37 -9.12
CA LYS A 100 17.07 -28.81 -9.53
C LYS A 100 18.05 -28.75 -8.35
N THR A 101 18.10 -27.62 -7.65
CA THR A 101 18.92 -27.45 -6.44
C THR A 101 18.53 -28.45 -5.36
N LYS A 102 17.23 -28.68 -5.13
CA LYS A 102 16.76 -29.67 -4.15
C LYS A 102 17.15 -31.10 -4.52
N ASN A 103 17.13 -31.47 -5.80
CA ASN A 103 17.51 -32.81 -6.24
C ASN A 103 19.03 -33.01 -6.31
N GLU A 104 19.79 -31.98 -6.64
CA GLU A 104 21.25 -32.00 -6.63
C GLU A 104 21.78 -32.05 -5.19
N VAL A 105 21.22 -31.25 -4.28
CA VAL A 105 21.53 -31.32 -2.84
C VAL A 105 21.17 -32.69 -2.27
N ARG A 106 20.04 -33.29 -2.67
CA ARG A 106 19.62 -34.63 -2.21
C ARG A 106 20.50 -35.78 -2.74
N ASN A 107 21.17 -35.60 -3.88
CA ASN A 107 22.04 -36.60 -4.48
C ASN A 107 23.52 -36.43 -4.10
N LEU A 108 23.89 -35.30 -3.49
CA LEU A 108 25.25 -35.04 -3.00
C LEU A 108 25.46 -35.46 -1.54
N ASP A 109 24.38 -35.78 -0.81
CA ASP A 109 24.44 -36.28 0.58
C ASP A 109 24.47 -37.83 0.66
N ILE A 110 25.00 -38.53 -0.35
CA ILE A 110 25.35 -39.98 -0.29
C ILE A 110 26.82 -40.17 -0.65
#